data_AF-A0A7U9SJZ9-F1
#
_entry.id   AF-A0A7U9SJZ9-F1
#
_cell.length_a   1.000
_cell.length_b   1.000
_cell.length_c   1.000
_cell.angle_alpha   90.00
_cell.angle_beta   90.00
_cell.angle_gamma   90.00
#
_symmetry.space_group_name_H-M   'P 1'
#
loop_
_entity.id
_entity.type
_entity.pdbx_description
1 polymer ?
#
loop_
_entity_poly.entity_id
_entity_poly.type
_entity_poly.pdbx_seq_one_letter_code
_entity_poly.pdbx_strand_id
1 'polypeptide(L)' 'MKKRIRLPSVKREWVKCPNCNTKIAIADSNAVCRGVYIKCRTCKTEIEIKI' A
#
# COMPACT_ATOMS: atom_id res chain seq x y z
N MET A 1 12.63 -35.43 1.64
CA MET A 1 12.75 -34.17 2.42
C MET A 1 12.13 -33.03 1.63
N LYS A 2 10.95 -32.52 2.01
CA LYS A 2 10.27 -31.43 1.29
C LYS A 2 10.97 -30.10 1.63
N LYS A 3 11.62 -29.46 0.65
CA LYS A 3 12.13 -28.09 0.79
C LYS A 3 10.94 -27.17 1.11
N ARG A 4 10.92 -26.56 2.30
CA ARG A 4 9.96 -25.50 2.64
C ARG A 4 10.37 -24.26 1.86
N ILE A 5 9.70 -24.02 0.74
CA ILE A 5 9.80 -22.74 0.02
C ILE A 5 9.22 -21.69 0.98
N ARG A 6 10.09 -20.91 1.62
CA ARG A 6 9.65 -19.70 2.34
C ARG A 6 9.21 -18.73 1.26
N LEU A 7 7.91 -18.73 0.94
CA LEU A 7 7.31 -17.66 0.16
C LEU A 7 7.75 -16.34 0.81
N PRO A 8 8.31 -15.38 0.06
CA PRO A 8 8.65 -14.10 0.63
C PRO A 8 7.39 -13.56 1.30
N SER A 9 7.47 -13.20 2.58
CA SER A 9 6.35 -12.68 3.37
C SER A 9 6.02 -11.24 2.97
N VAL A 10 5.93 -11.04 1.65
CA VAL A 10 5.70 -9.80 0.91
C VAL A 10 4.19 -9.81 0.68
N LYS A 11 3.45 -9.36 1.70
CA LYS A 11 2.00 -9.22 1.63
C LYS A 11 1.72 -7.88 0.95
N ARG A 12 1.03 -7.96 -0.17
CA ARG A 12 0.59 -6.78 -0.92
C ARG A 12 -0.77 -6.34 -0.39
N GLU A 13 -0.82 -5.18 0.22
CA GLU A 13 -2.04 -4.62 0.79
C GLU A 13 -2.45 -3.36 0.05
N TRP A 14 -3.75 -3.16 -0.07
CA TRP A 14 -4.30 -1.96 -0.69
C TRP A 14 -4.26 -0.80 0.30
N VAL A 15 -3.51 0.23 -0.05
CA VAL A 15 -3.64 1.53 0.59
C VAL A 15 -4.97 2.12 0.17
N LYS A 16 -5.79 2.48 1.15
CA LYS A 16 -7.07 3.12 0.95
C LYS A 16 -6.95 4.61 1.26
N CYS A 17 -7.65 5.43 0.50
CA CYS A 17 -7.77 6.85 0.82
C CYS A 17 -8.54 6.99 2.15
N PRO A 18 -8.04 7.78 3.13
CA PRO A 18 -8.70 8.00 4.41
C PRO A 18 -10.02 8.77 4.28
N ASN A 19 -10.20 9.52 3.18
CA ASN A 19 -11.37 10.35 2.97
C ASN A 19 -12.52 9.61 2.26
N CYS A 20 -12.24 8.81 1.23
CA CYS A 20 -13.27 8.15 0.43
C CYS A 20 -13.15 6.62 0.37
N ASN A 21 -12.22 6.01 1.10
CA ASN A 21 -11.92 4.58 1.11
C ASN A 21 -11.58 3.95 -0.27
N THR A 22 -11.39 4.78 -1.30
CA THR A 22 -10.99 4.32 -2.63
C THR A 22 -9.59 3.75 -2.57
N LYS A 23 -9.38 2.62 -3.24
CA LYS A 23 -8.07 1.99 -3.39
C LYS A 23 -7.18 2.88 -4.26
N ILE A 24 -6.06 3.31 -3.70
CA ILE A 24 -5.17 4.29 -4.34
C ILE A 24 -3.83 3.70 -4.77
N ALA A 25 -3.28 2.77 -3.97
CA ALA A 25 -2.01 2.13 -4.24
C ALA A 25 -2.00 0.72 -3.65
N ILE A 26 -1.12 -0.13 -4.17
CA ILE A 26 -0.76 -1.39 -3.53
C ILE A 26 0.64 -1.19 -2.97
N ALA A 27 0.81 -1.49 -1.69
CA ALA A 27 2.12 -1.46 -1.07
C ALA A 27 2.45 -2.81 -0.46
N ASP A 28 3.75 -3.07 -0.36
CA ASP A 28 4.23 -4.23 0.37
C ASP A 28 4.24 -3.96 1.87
N SER A 29 3.94 -4.97 2.70
CA SER A 29 4.00 -4.83 4.15
C SER A 29 5.40 -4.49 4.69
N ASN A 30 6.49 -4.70 3.92
CA ASN A 30 7.83 -4.26 4.31
C ASN A 30 8.28 -2.97 3.61
N ALA A 31 7.43 -2.35 2.79
CA ALA A 31 7.77 -1.11 2.11
C ALA A 31 7.69 0.06 3.11
N VAL A 32 8.81 0.77 3.27
CA VAL A 32 8.82 2.04 4.00
C VAL A 32 8.52 3.14 2.98
N CYS A 33 7.31 3.70 3.04
CA CYS A 33 6.91 4.80 2.18
C CYS A 33 6.82 6.07 3.02
N ARG A 34 7.75 7.02 2.79
CA ARG A 34 7.78 8.35 3.40
C ARG A 34 7.97 9.40 2.32
N GLY A 35 7.21 10.49 2.38
CA GLY A 35 7.25 11.55 1.36
C GLY A 35 6.59 11.16 0.02
N VAL A 36 5.75 10.12 0.01
CA VAL A 36 4.97 9.74 -1.17
C VAL A 36 3.57 10.32 -1.06
N TYR A 37 3.24 11.24 -1.94
CA TYR A 37 1.94 11.90 -1.99
C TYR A 37 1.17 11.40 -3.21
N ILE A 38 -0.08 11.00 -3.00
CA ILE A 38 -0.97 10.60 -4.08
C ILE A 38 -2.24 11.43 -4.03
N LYS A 39 -2.63 11.95 -5.19
CA LYS A 39 -3.93 12.59 -5.35
C LYS A 39 -4.98 11.53 -5.62
N CYS A 40 -5.96 11.42 -4.73
CA CYS A 40 -7.05 10.47 -4.95
C CYS A 40 -7.90 10.93 -6.15
N ARG A 41 -8.20 10.02 -7.07
CA ARG A 41 -9.01 10.31 -8.26
C ARG A 41 -10.47 10.67 -7.93
N THR A 42 -10.99 10.17 -6.82
CA THR A 42 -12.40 10.35 -6.43
C THR A 42 -12.62 11.63 -5.62
N CYS A 43 -11.96 11.77 -4.46
CA CYS A 43 -12.12 12.95 -3.60
C CYS A 43 -11.23 14.13 -4.03
N LYS A 44 -10.32 13.94 -4.97
CA LYS A 44 -9.33 14.94 -5.44
C LYS A 44 -8.42 15.49 -4.33
N THR A 45 -8.49 14.93 -3.13
CA THR A 45 -7.63 15.27 -2.00
C THR A 45 -6.25 14.65 -2.20
N GLU A 46 -5.22 15.41 -1.86
CA GLU A 46 -3.85 14.93 -1.81
C GLU A 46 -3.59 14.31 -0.45
N ILE A 47 -3.06 13.09 -0.45
CA ILE A 47 -2.82 12.32 0.78
C ILE A 47 -1.43 11.71 0.76
N GLU A 48 -0.80 11.68 1.92
CA GLU A 48 0.49 11.02 2.13
C GLU A 48 0.28 9.53 2.40
N ILE A 49 0.95 8.68 1.63
CA ILE A 49 1.02 7.25 1.90
C ILE A 49 2.08 7.04 2.97
N LYS A 50 1.64 6.76 4.20
CA LYS A 50 2.51 6.38 5.34
C LYS A 50 2.33 4.89 5.64
N ILE A 51 3.35 4.10 5.36
CA ILE A 51 3.42 2.65 5.61
C ILE A 51 4.79 2.34 6.19
#